data_AF-A0A2N9Y3C1-F1
#
_entry.id   AF-A0A2N9Y3C1-F1
#
_cell.length_a   1.000
_cell.length_b   1.000
_cell.length_c   1.000
_cell.angle_alpha   90.00
_cell.angle_beta   90.00
_cell.angle_gamma   90.00
#
_symmetry.space_group_name_H-M   'P 1'
#
loop_
_entity.id
_entity.type
_entity.pdbx_description
1 polymer ?
#
loop_
_entity_poly.entity_id
_entity_poly.type
_entity_poly.pdbx_seq_one_letter_code
_entity_poly.pdbx_strand_id
1 'polypeptide(L)'
;MVSDKIKTEYVKIINTMWSGTMQFNSIEYIDDKVIRLMDQVLTQIREGSKAMIGVNATFDIFYMKSYKSWAEVLKAAMDTYDKHAEDWIAVLRGYRQYKIVVDRVALSYKSPVQIALYEAADVM
;
A
#
# COMPACT_ATOMS: atom_id res chain seq x y z
N MET A 1 17.90 -29.42 -5.51
CA MET A 1 16.81 -29.61 -6.51
C MET A 1 15.52 -29.13 -5.87
N VAL A 2 14.82 -28.20 -6.52
CA VAL A 2 13.55 -27.65 -6.02
C VAL A 2 12.44 -28.71 -6.19
N SER A 3 11.56 -28.84 -5.18
CA SER A 3 10.52 -29.88 -5.18
C SER A 3 9.41 -29.59 -6.20
N ASP A 4 8.74 -30.64 -6.69
CA ASP A 4 7.62 -30.51 -7.64
C ASP A 4 6.48 -29.66 -7.09
N LYS A 5 6.29 -29.65 -5.77
CA LYS A 5 5.35 -28.77 -5.10
C LYS A 5 5.68 -27.29 -5.32
N ILE A 6 6.96 -26.91 -5.20
CA ILE A 6 7.40 -25.53 -5.43
C ILE A 6 7.38 -25.20 -6.92
N LYS A 7 7.80 -26.12 -7.79
CA LYS A 7 7.69 -25.94 -9.25
C LYS A 7 6.25 -25.70 -9.71
N THR A 8 5.28 -26.37 -9.09
CA THR A 8 3.84 -26.15 -9.34
C THR A 8 3.42 -24.71 -9.05
N GLU A 9 3.95 -24.09 -7.99
CA GLU A 9 3.64 -22.69 -7.66
C GLU A 9 4.26 -21.73 -8.69
N TYR A 10 5.47 -21.98 -9.19
CA TYR A 10 6.03 -21.19 -10.30
C TYR A 10 5.15 -21.28 -11.54
N VAL A 11 4.63 -22.46 -11.90
CA VAL A 11 3.71 -22.62 -13.03
C VAL A 11 2.45 -21.78 -12.86
N LYS A 12 1.84 -21.79 -11.67
CA LYS A 12 0.66 -20.97 -11.35
C LYS A 12 0.98 -19.48 -11.48
N ILE A 13 2.09 -19.01 -10.90
CA ILE A 13 2.54 -17.62 -10.97
C ILE A 13 2.73 -17.18 -12.44
N ILE A 14 3.41 -17.99 -13.25
CA ILE A 14 3.62 -17.71 -14.67
C ILE A 14 2.26 -17.59 -15.39
N ASN A 15 1.34 -18.51 -15.14
CA ASN A 15 0.01 -18.45 -15.75
C ASN A 15 -0.78 -17.22 -15.29
N THR A 16 -0.67 -16.81 -14.03
CA THR A 16 -1.32 -15.61 -13.52
C THR A 16 -0.73 -14.34 -14.12
N MET A 17 0.60 -14.23 -14.20
CA MET A 17 1.29 -13.04 -14.69
C MET A 17 1.06 -12.79 -16.19
N TRP A 18 1.03 -13.86 -16.98
CA TRP A 18 0.91 -13.79 -18.43
C TRP A 18 -0.42 -14.33 -18.94
N SER A 19 -1.45 -14.37 -18.09
CA SER A 19 -2.82 -14.80 -18.44
C SER A 19 -2.88 -16.13 -19.20
N GLY A 20 -2.02 -17.08 -18.84
CA GLY A 20 -1.92 -18.41 -19.44
C GLY A 20 -1.35 -18.47 -20.87
N THR A 21 -0.77 -17.38 -21.37
CA THR A 21 -0.27 -17.31 -22.75
C THR A 21 1.15 -17.89 -22.94
N MET A 22 1.88 -18.11 -21.85
CA MET A 22 3.24 -18.68 -21.88
C MET A 22 3.22 -20.18 -22.21
N GLN A 23 3.85 -20.56 -23.31
CA GLN A 23 3.99 -21.95 -23.74
C GLN A 23 5.03 -22.71 -22.89
N PHE A 24 4.91 -24.05 -22.87
CA PHE A 24 5.82 -24.95 -22.13
C PHE A 24 5.92 -24.66 -20.63
N ASN A 25 4.87 -24.10 -20.04
CA ASN A 25 4.80 -23.80 -18.61
C ASN A 25 4.23 -25.01 -17.82
N SER A 26 5.03 -26.07 -17.69
CA SER A 26 4.72 -27.24 -16.86
C SER A 26 5.91 -27.58 -15.95
N ILE A 27 5.66 -28.37 -14.90
CA ILE A 27 6.64 -28.71 -13.84
C ILE A 27 7.95 -29.24 -14.41
N GLU A 28 7.88 -30.03 -15.48
CA GLU A 28 9.03 -30.65 -16.15
C GLU A 28 10.00 -29.62 -16.74
N TYR A 29 9.50 -28.45 -17.15
CA TYR A 29 10.29 -27.37 -17.76
C TYR A 29 10.69 -26.27 -16.77
N ILE A 30 10.28 -26.37 -15.49
CA ILE A 30 10.77 -25.48 -14.43
C ILE A 30 12.13 -25.98 -13.95
N ASP A 31 13.19 -25.54 -14.63
CA ASP A 31 14.59 -25.80 -14.28
C ASP A 31 15.21 -24.65 -13.45
N ASP A 32 16.47 -24.82 -13.03
CA ASP A 32 17.16 -23.82 -12.21
C ASP A 32 17.30 -22.45 -12.90
N LYS A 33 17.34 -22.42 -14.25
CA LYS A 33 17.41 -21.18 -15.01
C LYS A 33 16.07 -20.46 -14.99
N VAL A 34 14.96 -21.18 -15.20
CA VAL A 34 13.60 -20.64 -15.12
C VAL A 34 13.33 -20.11 -13.71
N ILE A 35 13.69 -20.86 -12.68
CA ILE A 35 13.55 -20.45 -11.27
C ILE A 35 14.31 -19.14 -11.01
N ARG A 36 15.58 -19.05 -11.40
CA ARG A 36 16.37 -17.84 -11.21
C ARG A 36 15.77 -16.60 -11.89
N LEU A 37 15.24 -16.76 -13.10
CA LEU A 37 14.58 -15.66 -13.83
C LEU A 37 13.27 -15.26 -13.14
N MET A 38 12.47 -16.23 -12.71
CA MET A 38 11.25 -15.94 -11.96
C MET A 38 11.53 -15.28 -10.61
N ASP A 39 12.62 -15.65 -9.93
CA ASP A 39 13.04 -14.99 -8.69
C ASP A 39 13.43 -13.54 -8.93
N GLN A 40 14.10 -13.23 -10.04
CA GLN A 40 14.39 -11.85 -10.43
C GLN A 40 13.11 -11.06 -10.71
N VAL A 41 12.16 -11.65 -11.43
CA VAL A 41 10.85 -11.05 -11.72
C VAL A 41 10.09 -10.78 -10.42
N LEU A 42 9.97 -11.77 -9.53
CA LEU A 42 9.28 -11.67 -8.25
C LEU A 42 9.98 -10.68 -7.31
N THR A 43 11.31 -10.60 -7.35
CA THR A 43 12.08 -9.60 -6.60
C THR A 43 11.78 -8.19 -7.10
N GLN A 44 11.77 -7.95 -8.41
CA GLN A 44 11.43 -6.64 -8.96
C GLN A 44 9.99 -6.24 -8.65
N ILE A 45 9.04 -7.19 -8.70
CA ILE A 45 7.66 -6.98 -8.27
C ILE A 45 7.64 -6.60 -6.79
N ARG A 46 8.30 -7.38 -5.92
CA ARG A 46 8.39 -7.10 -4.49
C ARG A 46 8.95 -5.71 -4.20
N GLU A 47 10.05 -5.34 -4.86
CA GLU A 47 10.69 -4.03 -4.72
C GLU A 47 9.77 -2.90 -5.19
N GLY A 48 9.12 -3.04 -6.36
CA GLY A 48 8.12 -2.09 -6.84
C GLY A 48 6.89 -1.99 -5.94
N SER A 49 6.49 -3.10 -5.31
CA SER A 49 5.37 -3.16 -4.36
C SER A 49 5.72 -2.62 -2.98
N LYS A 50 6.98 -2.26 -2.66
CA LYS A 50 7.32 -1.64 -1.36
C LYS A 50 6.58 -0.32 -1.13
N ALA A 51 6.26 0.42 -2.19
CA ALA A 51 5.38 1.58 -2.08
C ALA A 51 3.99 1.22 -1.53
N MET A 52 3.49 0.03 -1.86
CA MET A 52 2.23 -0.51 -1.35
C MET A 52 2.33 -1.00 0.10
N ILE A 53 3.53 -1.26 0.65
CA ILE A 53 3.70 -1.52 2.09
C ILE A 53 3.32 -0.26 2.89
N GLY A 54 3.69 0.92 2.41
CA GLY A 54 3.22 2.18 2.98
C GLY A 54 1.70 2.32 2.92
N VAL A 55 1.08 1.86 1.84
CA VAL A 55 -0.38 1.82 1.72
C VAL A 55 -0.99 0.80 2.70
N ASN A 56 -0.47 -0.43 2.79
CA ASN A 56 -0.99 -1.46 3.71
C ASN A 56 -0.84 -1.04 5.18
N ALA A 57 0.32 -0.49 5.54
CA ALA A 57 0.61 0.13 6.82
C ALA A 57 -0.41 1.22 7.21
N THR A 58 -0.64 2.15 6.29
CA THR A 58 -1.68 3.16 6.40
C THR A 58 -3.06 2.52 6.55
N PHE A 59 -3.38 1.49 5.77
CA PHE A 59 -4.67 0.83 5.87
C PHE A 59 -4.86 0.14 7.24
N ASP A 60 -3.84 -0.54 7.76
CA ASP A 60 -3.88 -1.23 9.05
C ASP A 60 -4.10 -0.25 10.21
N ILE A 61 -3.39 0.89 10.22
CA ILE A 61 -3.49 1.88 11.29
C ILE A 61 -4.78 2.70 11.17
N PHE A 62 -5.14 3.17 9.97
CA PHE A 62 -6.25 4.11 9.83
C PHE A 62 -7.62 3.44 9.67
N TYR A 63 -7.68 2.17 9.27
CA TYR A 63 -8.96 1.49 8.99
C TYR A 63 -9.16 0.14 9.69
N MET A 64 -8.10 -0.61 10.02
CA MET A 64 -8.25 -1.97 10.59
C MET A 64 -8.15 -2.03 12.13
N LYS A 65 -7.62 -0.97 12.76
CA LYS A 65 -7.55 -0.85 14.22
C LYS A 65 -8.53 0.20 14.74
N SER A 66 -9.19 -0.10 15.85
CA SER A 66 -10.02 0.87 16.57
C SER A 66 -9.18 1.62 17.59
N TYR A 67 -9.25 2.95 17.55
CA TYR A 67 -8.62 3.85 18.52
C TYR A 67 -9.69 4.73 19.16
N LYS A 68 -9.44 5.22 20.38
CA LYS A 68 -10.40 6.05 21.12
C LYS A 68 -10.43 7.49 20.64
N SER A 69 -9.37 7.95 19.98
CA SER A 69 -9.26 9.29 19.43
C SER A 69 -8.31 9.36 18.24
N TRP A 70 -8.43 10.42 17.43
CA TRP A 70 -7.47 10.70 16.35
C TRP A 70 -6.06 10.97 16.87
N ALA A 71 -5.89 11.49 18.09
CA ALA A 71 -4.57 11.68 18.68
C ALA A 71 -3.83 10.33 18.89
N GLU A 72 -4.56 9.27 19.28
CA GLU A 72 -4.00 7.92 19.39
C GLU A 72 -3.64 7.33 18.01
N VAL A 73 -4.47 7.58 16.98
CA VAL A 73 -4.18 7.16 15.59
C VAL A 73 -2.90 7.82 15.09
N LEU A 74 -2.77 9.14 15.27
CA LEU A 74 -1.59 9.90 14.83
C LEU A 74 -0.33 9.46 15.56
N LYS A 75 -0.41 9.21 16.88
CA LYS A 75 0.69 8.65 17.65
C LYS A 75 1.11 7.27 17.14
N ALA A 76 0.15 6.36 16.92
CA ALA A 76 0.44 5.05 16.38
C ALA A 76 1.07 5.12 14.97
N ALA A 77 0.63 6.05 14.13
CA ALA A 77 1.23 6.28 12.81
C ALA A 77 2.70 6.70 12.89
N MET A 78 3.02 7.68 13.76
CA MET A 78 4.39 8.16 13.99
C MET A 78 5.29 7.10 14.63
N ASP A 79 4.76 6.28 15.54
CA ASP A 79 5.53 5.27 16.26
C ASP A 79 5.83 4.02 15.40
N THR A 80 4.96 3.70 14.42
CA THR A 80 5.06 2.45 13.65
C THR A 80 5.86 2.62 12.35
N TYR A 81 5.86 3.82 11.78
CA TYR A 81 6.53 4.11 10.52
C TYR A 81 7.30 5.41 10.67
N ASP A 82 8.55 5.41 10.22
CA ASP A 82 9.41 6.60 10.10
C ASP A 82 8.90 7.52 8.96
N LYS A 83 7.59 7.79 8.97
CA LYS A 83 6.77 8.43 7.93
C LYS A 83 5.83 9.42 8.59
N HIS A 84 5.54 10.49 7.87
CA HIS A 84 4.74 11.58 8.41
C HIS A 84 3.25 11.27 8.29
N ALA A 85 2.47 11.71 9.30
CA ALA A 85 1.04 11.39 9.40
C ALA A 85 0.17 12.05 8.33
N GLU A 86 0.71 12.86 7.42
CA GLU A 86 0.03 13.40 6.24
C GLU A 86 0.14 12.49 5.01
N ASP A 87 1.10 11.54 4.99
CA ASP A 87 1.35 10.67 3.85
C ASP A 87 0.11 9.85 3.47
N TRP A 88 -0.71 9.46 4.45
CA TRP A 88 -1.94 8.72 4.16
C TRP A 88 -2.98 9.56 3.41
N ILE A 89 -3.08 10.87 3.69
CA ILE A 89 -3.97 11.77 2.95
C ILE A 89 -3.45 11.95 1.53
N ALA A 90 -2.13 12.01 1.34
CA ALA A 90 -1.51 12.05 0.02
C ALA A 90 -1.82 10.80 -0.80
N VAL A 91 -1.74 9.61 -0.18
CA VAL A 91 -2.15 8.34 -0.80
C VAL A 91 -3.61 8.38 -1.23
N LEU A 92 -4.54 8.80 -0.35
CA LEU A 92 -5.97 8.89 -0.68
C LEU A 92 -6.25 9.85 -1.84
N ARG A 93 -5.54 10.98 -1.90
CA ARG A 93 -5.65 11.93 -3.01
C ARG A 93 -5.14 11.38 -4.34
N GLY A 94 -4.26 10.38 -4.31
CA GLY A 94 -3.81 9.65 -5.49
C GLY A 94 -4.91 8.79 -6.15
N TYR A 95 -5.97 8.43 -5.41
CA TYR A 95 -7.08 7.63 -5.92
C TYR A 95 -8.30 8.50 -6.21
N ARG A 96 -8.78 8.48 -7.46
CA ARG A 96 -9.85 9.37 -7.98
C ARG A 96 -11.12 9.41 -7.09
N GLN A 97 -11.55 8.25 -6.59
CA GLN A 97 -12.76 8.12 -5.76
C GLN A 97 -12.60 8.74 -4.36
N TYR A 98 -11.40 8.65 -3.78
CA TYR A 98 -11.14 9.15 -2.43
C TYR A 98 -10.71 10.61 -2.43
N LYS A 99 -10.07 11.09 -3.50
CA LYS A 99 -9.76 12.51 -3.71
C LYS A 99 -10.99 13.40 -3.52
N ILE A 100 -12.12 13.03 -4.11
CA ILE A 100 -13.37 13.80 -4.01
C ILE A 100 -13.84 13.90 -2.55
N VAL A 101 -13.71 12.83 -1.78
CA VAL A 101 -14.09 12.82 -0.35
C VAL A 101 -13.18 13.74 0.46
N VAL A 102 -11.86 13.62 0.28
CA VAL A 102 -10.87 14.46 0.98
C VAL A 102 -11.11 15.94 0.66
N ASP A 103 -11.24 16.29 -0.62
CA ASP A 103 -11.35 17.67 -1.05
C ASP A 103 -12.69 18.29 -0.61
N ARG A 104 -13.79 17.53 -0.63
CA ARG A 104 -15.09 17.99 -0.12
C ARG A 104 -15.04 18.31 1.36
N VAL A 105 -14.53 17.39 2.19
CA VAL A 105 -14.46 17.58 3.65
C VAL A 105 -13.52 18.74 4.00
N ALA A 106 -12.34 18.79 3.36
CA ALA A 106 -11.38 19.88 3.57
C ALA A 106 -12.00 21.25 3.25
N LEU A 107 -12.77 21.35 2.15
CA LEU A 107 -13.46 22.59 1.80
C LEU A 107 -14.51 22.99 2.83
N SER A 108 -15.32 22.04 3.31
CA SER A 108 -16.39 22.30 4.29
C SER A 108 -15.89 22.79 5.64
N TYR A 109 -14.69 22.37 6.07
CA TYR A 109 -14.15 22.70 7.40
C TYR A 109 -13.02 23.73 7.38
N LYS A 110 -12.61 24.24 6.19
CA LYS A 110 -11.52 25.22 6.08
C LYS A 110 -11.74 26.46 6.95
N SER A 111 -12.88 27.14 6.79
CA SER A 111 -13.14 28.39 7.52
C SER A 111 -13.31 28.16 9.03
N PRO A 112 -14.10 27.18 9.51
CA PRO A 112 -14.18 26.88 10.94
C PRO A 112 -12.83 26.57 11.59
N VAL A 113 -11.99 25.76 10.92
CA VAL A 113 -10.65 25.44 11.43
C VAL A 113 -9.78 26.70 11.46
N GLN A 114 -9.82 27.55 10.43
CA GLN A 114 -9.05 28.78 10.40
C GLN A 114 -9.45 29.76 11.51
N ILE A 115 -10.74 29.85 11.82
CA ILE A 115 -11.25 30.69 12.91
C ILE A 115 -10.72 30.18 14.25
N ALA A 116 -10.87 28.89 14.53
CA ALA A 116 -10.37 28.27 15.75
C ALA A 116 -8.84 28.46 15.92
N LEU A 117 -8.09 28.44 14.81
CA LEU A 117 -6.65 28.72 14.84
C LEU A 117 -6.34 30.18 15.20
N TYR A 118 -7.11 31.14 14.69
CA TYR A 118 -6.92 32.55 15.04
C TYR A 118 -7.30 32.85 16.49
N GLU A 119 -8.40 32.26 16.99
CA GLU A 119 -8.79 32.34 18.39
C GLU A 119 -7.70 31.75 19.30
N ALA A 120 -7.16 30.59 18.95
CA ALA A 120 -6.08 29.95 19.71
C ALA A 120 -4.76 30.74 19.70
N ALA A 121 -4.53 31.53 18.64
CA ALA A 121 -3.35 32.38 18.49
C ALA A 121 -3.54 33.82 19.00
N ASP A 122 -4.71 34.13 19.59
CA ASP A 122 -5.05 35.44 20.16
C ASP A 122 -4.94 36.60 19.15
N VAL A 123 -5.28 36.32 17.89
CA VAL A 123 -5.20 37.26 16.74
C VAL A 123 -6.58 37.61 16.17
N MET A 124 -7.65 37.37 16.93
CA MET A 124 -9.02 37.87 16.69
C MET A 124 -9.45 38.79 17.82
#